data_AF-A0A7W9SXL5-F1
#
_entry.id   AF-A0A7W9SXL5-F1
#
_cell.length_a   1.000
_cell.length_b   1.000
_cell.length_c   1.000
_cell.angle_alpha   90.00
_cell.angle_beta   90.00
_cell.angle_gamma   90.00
#
_symmetry.space_group_name_H-M   'P 1'
#
loop_
_entity.id
_entity.type
_entity.pdbx_description
1 polymer ?
#
loop_
_entity_poly.entity_id
_entity_poly.type
_entity_poly.pdbx_seq_one_letter_code
_entity_poly.pdbx_strand_id
1 'polypeptide(L)'
;MKRLTAICVLLGAISLVGCGGGGSGSSSTGTRKVAVLATDSFREDYDQVWATIYKVELLPEGGGAPIVVFDDPTGRQIDLKTLRDATGARFAFLGDASVPAGNYTGVRFALGSEMRLVEHGKTVVEPMPLSSTLPLDGAGHPQVTVNFPAPRALGSTGDPVVIDFDLANFILKDGKLTPSVVEGDHSGLSDPSRHEHEDYKGAVSELSGSAPSQTFVLNRGRGMSVTVATTAATAIYGSGSLDNGKVVEVTGRYNPTTDRLVATKIEVKGAGEDSNESEGSHAPEIKGSVGSVSATAGTFSVTLRKAKGFAPNVTTINVVTSPTTIFRTDGGRTKTSAEFFALLTGAAKVEVEGTYDAATNTLTAAKAKVENESNDGGWENESHHDQDDHNGDGKVDGNDD
;
A
#
# COMPACT_ATOMS: atom_id res chain seq x y z
N MET A 1 -57.29 -52.20 -49.50
CA MET A 1 -56.72 -52.48 -50.84
C MET A 1 -55.48 -51.61 -51.02
N LYS A 2 -54.33 -52.23 -51.29
CA LYS A 2 -52.98 -51.66 -51.40
C LYS A 2 -52.85 -50.71 -52.60
N ARG A 3 -52.19 -49.54 -52.47
CA ARG A 3 -51.36 -48.85 -53.50
C ARG A 3 -50.37 -47.91 -52.77
N LEU A 4 -49.09 -48.28 -52.68
CA LEU A 4 -47.98 -48.06 -53.61
C LEU A 4 -47.22 -46.75 -53.34
N THR A 5 -45.99 -46.92 -52.85
CA THR A 5 -44.91 -45.95 -52.74
C THR A 5 -44.51 -45.41 -54.11
N ALA A 6 -44.28 -44.09 -54.22
CA ALA A 6 -43.54 -43.51 -55.34
C ALA A 6 -42.59 -42.42 -54.81
N ILE A 7 -41.31 -42.68 -55.03
CA ILE A 7 -40.17 -41.79 -54.82
C ILE A 7 -40.15 -40.79 -55.97
N CYS A 8 -40.15 -39.49 -55.67
CA CYS A 8 -39.85 -38.43 -56.63
C CYS A 8 -38.56 -37.72 -56.22
N VAL A 9 -37.49 -38.01 -56.97
CA VAL A 9 -36.27 -37.21 -57.03
C VAL A 9 -36.55 -36.01 -57.93
N LEU A 10 -36.37 -34.78 -57.44
CA LEU A 10 -36.22 -33.61 -58.28
C LEU A 10 -34.98 -32.82 -57.84
N LEU A 11 -34.00 -32.76 -58.75
CA LEU A 11 -32.92 -31.76 -58.76
C LEU A 11 -33.50 -30.40 -59.17
N GLY A 12 -33.03 -29.31 -58.56
CA GLY A 12 -33.22 -27.99 -59.15
C GLY A 12 -32.88 -26.79 -58.26
N ALA A 13 -31.86 -26.04 -58.70
CA ALA A 13 -31.57 -24.63 -58.42
C ALA A 13 -30.90 -24.26 -57.08
N ILE A 14 -29.58 -24.08 -57.20
CA ILE A 14 -28.77 -23.18 -56.37
C ILE A 14 -29.24 -21.75 -56.65
N SER A 15 -29.76 -21.07 -55.63
CA SER A 15 -29.83 -19.62 -55.56
C SER A 15 -29.17 -19.17 -54.26
N LEU A 16 -27.92 -18.70 -54.39
CA LEU A 16 -27.22 -17.93 -53.37
C LEU A 16 -27.96 -16.59 -53.21
N VAL A 17 -28.92 -16.54 -52.29
CA VAL A 17 -29.39 -15.27 -51.73
C VAL A 17 -28.41 -14.90 -50.63
N GLY A 18 -27.51 -13.98 -50.97
CA GLY A 18 -26.72 -13.23 -50.01
C GLY A 18 -27.66 -12.36 -49.18
N CYS A 19 -27.99 -12.82 -47.98
CA CYS A 19 -28.40 -11.93 -46.91
C CYS A 19 -27.12 -11.35 -46.31
N GLY A 20 -26.72 -10.17 -46.80
CA GLY A 20 -25.83 -9.29 -46.07
C GLY A 20 -26.49 -8.88 -44.77
N GLY A 21 -26.29 -9.69 -43.74
CA GLY A 21 -26.51 -9.30 -42.35
C GLY A 21 -25.26 -8.59 -41.89
N GLY A 22 -25.31 -7.25 -41.87
CA GLY A 22 -24.26 -6.44 -41.26
C GLY A 22 -24.00 -6.94 -39.85
N GLY A 23 -22.79 -7.45 -39.63
CA GLY A 23 -22.29 -7.68 -38.29
C GLY A 23 -22.19 -6.34 -37.61
N SER A 24 -23.24 -5.94 -36.89
CA SER A 24 -23.06 -5.11 -35.72
C SER A 24 -22.20 -5.93 -34.78
N GLY A 25 -20.88 -5.72 -34.86
CA GLY A 25 -20.00 -6.11 -33.80
C GLY A 25 -20.56 -5.46 -32.55
N SER A 26 -21.22 -6.26 -31.71
CA SER A 26 -21.27 -5.94 -30.30
C SER A 26 -19.81 -5.75 -29.93
N SER A 27 -19.39 -4.49 -29.76
CA SER A 27 -18.21 -4.20 -28.98
C SER A 27 -18.48 -4.92 -27.66
N SER A 28 -17.79 -6.03 -27.43
CA SER A 28 -17.64 -6.52 -26.08
C SER A 28 -17.04 -5.32 -25.35
N THR A 29 -17.87 -4.62 -24.56
CA THR A 29 -17.43 -3.61 -23.61
C THR A 29 -16.62 -4.38 -22.57
N GLY A 30 -15.39 -4.69 -22.94
CA GLY A 30 -14.48 -5.45 -22.10
C GLY A 30 -14.28 -4.66 -20.84
N THR A 31 -14.37 -5.32 -19.70
CA THR A 31 -13.90 -4.79 -18.43
C THR A 31 -12.54 -5.41 -18.15
N ARG A 32 -11.57 -4.60 -17.71
CA ARG A 32 -10.28 -5.07 -17.19
C ARG A 32 -10.05 -4.51 -15.80
N LYS A 33 -9.28 -5.24 -15.01
CA LYS A 33 -8.76 -4.72 -13.75
C LYS A 33 -7.77 -3.60 -14.04
N VAL A 34 -7.94 -2.48 -13.36
CA VAL A 34 -7.01 -1.35 -13.40
C VAL A 34 -6.66 -1.03 -11.96
N ALA A 35 -5.37 -1.11 -11.66
CA ALA A 35 -4.81 -0.72 -10.38
C ALA A 35 -4.54 0.78 -10.32
N VAL A 36 -4.73 1.38 -9.14
CA VAL A 36 -4.25 2.72 -8.82
C VAL A 36 -3.16 2.61 -7.76
N LEU A 37 -2.02 3.23 -8.03
CA LEU A 37 -0.86 3.29 -7.14
C LEU A 37 -0.57 4.74 -6.76
N ALA A 38 -0.12 4.94 -5.53
CA ALA A 38 0.45 6.19 -5.06
C ALA A 38 1.98 6.14 -5.13
N THR A 39 2.59 7.25 -5.53
CA THR A 39 4.02 7.55 -5.42
C THR A 39 4.17 8.97 -4.89
N ASP A 40 5.40 9.42 -4.69
CA ASP A 40 5.68 10.81 -4.35
C ASP A 40 6.96 11.38 -5.00
N SER A 41 6.95 12.69 -5.22
CA SER A 41 8.09 13.53 -5.58
C SER A 41 8.67 14.21 -4.32
N PHE A 42 9.97 14.01 -4.08
CA PHE A 42 10.57 14.31 -2.77
C PHE A 42 10.58 15.79 -2.40
N ARG A 43 10.36 16.07 -1.10
CA ARG A 43 10.75 17.32 -0.45
C ARG A 43 11.61 17.01 0.79
N GLU A 44 12.71 17.75 0.98
CA GLU A 44 13.71 17.46 2.04
C GLU A 44 13.42 18.12 3.39
N ASP A 45 12.55 19.13 3.45
CA ASP A 45 12.23 19.87 4.66
C ASP A 45 11.23 19.15 5.59
N TYR A 46 10.80 17.94 5.23
CA TYR A 46 9.97 17.08 6.08
C TYR A 46 10.54 15.68 6.17
N ASP A 47 10.57 15.13 7.38
CA ASP A 47 10.95 13.74 7.65
C ASP A 47 9.76 12.78 7.50
N GLN A 48 8.54 13.24 7.78
CA GLN A 48 7.30 12.47 7.59
C GLN A 48 6.16 13.36 7.10
N VAL A 49 5.31 12.83 6.22
CA VAL A 49 4.08 13.49 5.77
C VAL A 49 2.97 12.45 5.67
N TRP A 50 2.10 12.42 6.68
CA TRP A 50 1.01 11.47 6.74
C TRP A 50 -0.25 12.03 6.09
N ALA A 51 -0.72 11.34 5.06
CA ALA A 51 -2.01 11.59 4.42
C ALA A 51 -3.00 10.47 4.78
N THR A 52 -4.27 10.82 4.96
CA THR A 52 -5.37 9.85 5.07
C THR A 52 -6.18 9.86 3.78
N ILE A 53 -6.36 8.71 3.15
CA ILE A 53 -7.16 8.54 1.93
C ILE A 53 -8.40 7.74 2.27
N TYR A 54 -9.59 8.28 2.00
CA TYR A 54 -10.87 7.57 2.20
C TYR A 54 -11.37 6.93 0.91
N LYS A 55 -11.18 7.61 -0.23
CA LYS A 55 -11.75 7.16 -1.50
C LYS A 55 -10.88 7.54 -2.68
N VAL A 56 -10.84 6.67 -3.68
CA VAL A 56 -10.23 6.94 -4.99
C VAL A 56 -11.20 6.55 -6.09
N GLU A 57 -11.42 7.46 -7.04
CA GLU A 57 -12.35 7.28 -8.15
C GLU A 57 -11.71 7.63 -9.50
N LEU A 58 -11.91 6.82 -10.53
CA LEU A 58 -11.61 7.18 -11.91
C LEU A 58 -12.78 7.96 -12.51
N LEU A 59 -12.48 9.02 -13.27
CA LEU A 59 -13.46 9.91 -13.88
C LEU A 59 -13.61 9.59 -15.38
N PRO A 60 -14.75 9.02 -15.83
CA PRO A 60 -14.98 8.76 -17.25
C PRO A 60 -15.07 10.05 -18.06
N GLU A 61 -14.53 10.03 -19.27
CA GLU A 61 -14.78 11.07 -20.27
C GLU A 61 -16.28 11.14 -20.59
N GLY A 62 -16.83 12.35 -20.65
CA GLY A 62 -18.26 12.56 -20.97
C GLY A 62 -19.22 12.56 -19.77
N GLY A 63 -18.73 12.47 -18.53
CA GLY A 63 -19.52 12.77 -17.32
C GLY A 63 -20.38 11.62 -16.79
N GLY A 64 -20.02 10.37 -17.07
CA GLY A 64 -20.65 9.18 -16.47
C GLY A 64 -20.36 9.02 -14.98
N ALA A 65 -20.94 7.98 -14.37
CA ALA A 65 -20.68 7.67 -12.96
C ALA A 65 -19.18 7.34 -12.74
N PRO A 66 -18.52 7.97 -11.75
CA PRO A 66 -17.14 7.63 -11.38
C PRO A 66 -16.98 6.16 -11.02
N ILE A 67 -15.84 5.57 -11.37
CA ILE A 67 -15.52 4.19 -11.00
C ILE A 67 -14.72 4.21 -9.70
N VAL A 68 -15.29 3.66 -8.63
CA VAL A 68 -14.64 3.56 -7.33
C VAL A 68 -13.56 2.47 -7.39
N VAL A 69 -12.31 2.85 -7.14
CA VAL A 69 -11.15 1.94 -7.10
C VAL A 69 -10.77 1.60 -5.66
N PHE A 70 -11.00 2.53 -4.75
CA PHE A 70 -10.75 2.38 -3.33
C PHE A 70 -11.84 3.11 -2.54
N ASP A 71 -12.35 2.50 -1.48
CA ASP A 71 -13.33 3.08 -0.55
C ASP A 71 -13.17 2.44 0.83
N ASP A 72 -12.60 3.20 1.76
CA ASP A 72 -12.43 2.80 3.15
C ASP A 72 -13.04 3.87 4.07
N PRO A 73 -14.12 3.55 4.81
CA PRO A 73 -14.80 4.51 5.66
C PRO A 73 -13.97 5.01 6.85
N THR A 74 -12.93 4.29 7.27
CA THR A 74 -12.03 4.80 8.34
C THR A 74 -10.77 5.44 7.77
N GLY A 75 -10.61 5.39 6.46
CA GLY A 75 -9.46 5.93 5.75
C GLY A 75 -8.20 5.07 5.93
N ARG A 76 -7.37 5.08 4.89
CA ARG A 76 -6.03 4.50 4.91
C ARG A 76 -4.99 5.59 5.09
N GLN A 77 -4.14 5.43 6.10
CA GLN A 77 -3.02 6.34 6.33
C GLN A 77 -1.78 5.89 5.56
N ILE A 78 -1.12 6.84 4.92
CA ILE A 78 0.12 6.62 4.17
C ILE A 78 1.09 7.73 4.55
N ASP A 79 2.31 7.35 4.92
CA ASP A 79 3.42 8.29 5.00
C ASP A 79 4.01 8.48 3.60
N LEU A 80 3.71 9.62 2.99
CA LEU A 80 4.13 9.95 1.64
C LEU A 80 5.66 9.99 1.50
N LYS A 81 6.38 10.27 2.60
CA LYS A 81 7.85 10.23 2.63
C LYS A 81 8.43 8.84 2.40
N THR A 82 7.65 7.78 2.62
CA THR A 82 8.07 6.40 2.33
C THR A 82 7.95 6.04 0.85
N LEU A 83 7.29 6.86 0.04
CA LEU A 83 7.03 6.58 -1.38
C LEU A 83 8.19 6.99 -2.31
N ARG A 84 9.38 7.19 -1.74
CA ARG A 84 10.62 7.46 -2.46
C ARG A 84 11.82 7.09 -1.59
N ASP A 85 12.90 6.66 -2.23
CA ASP A 85 14.21 6.51 -1.60
C ASP A 85 15.33 7.00 -2.54
N ALA A 86 16.58 6.85 -2.13
CA ALA A 86 17.77 7.27 -2.89
C ALA A 86 17.86 6.65 -4.30
N THR A 87 17.15 5.55 -4.54
CA THR A 87 17.15 4.85 -5.84
C THR A 87 15.93 5.19 -6.70
N GLY A 88 14.99 6.02 -6.21
CA GLY A 88 13.90 6.59 -6.99
C GLY A 88 12.52 6.45 -6.35
N ALA A 89 11.48 6.52 -7.17
CA ALA A 89 10.09 6.38 -6.75
C ALA A 89 9.79 5.00 -6.15
N ARG A 90 8.84 4.96 -5.22
CA ARG A 90 8.27 3.74 -4.65
C ARG A 90 6.75 3.81 -4.71
N PHE A 91 6.13 2.65 -4.82
CA PHE A 91 4.72 2.56 -5.20
C PHE A 91 3.90 1.87 -4.12
N ALA A 92 2.94 2.58 -3.55
CA ALA A 92 1.92 2.00 -2.68
C ALA A 92 0.69 1.63 -3.51
N PHE A 93 0.31 0.35 -3.51
CA PHE A 93 -0.94 -0.09 -4.12
C PHE A 93 -2.13 0.34 -3.26
N LEU A 94 -2.99 1.20 -3.81
CA LEU A 94 -4.20 1.69 -3.14
C LEU A 94 -5.37 0.70 -3.33
N GLY A 95 -5.61 0.29 -4.57
CA GLY A 95 -6.67 -0.63 -4.93
C GLY A 95 -6.78 -0.86 -6.43
N ASP A 96 -7.68 -1.75 -6.81
CA ASP A 96 -8.00 -2.08 -8.19
C ASP A 96 -9.51 -2.28 -8.36
N ALA A 97 -10.02 -1.96 -9.55
CA ALA A 97 -11.42 -2.16 -9.89
C ALA A 97 -11.57 -2.72 -11.30
N SER A 98 -12.70 -3.39 -11.55
CA SER A 98 -13.09 -3.75 -12.91
C SER A 98 -13.58 -2.49 -13.62
N VAL A 99 -12.74 -1.97 -14.52
CA VAL A 99 -12.97 -0.73 -15.26
C VAL A 99 -13.50 -1.07 -16.66
N PRO A 100 -14.66 -0.52 -17.06
CA PRO A 100 -15.12 -0.62 -18.45
C PRO A 100 -14.14 0.00 -19.43
N ALA A 101 -13.97 -0.63 -20.60
CA ALA A 101 -13.18 -0.04 -21.68
C ALA A 101 -13.74 1.32 -22.09
N GLY A 102 -12.90 2.36 -22.02
CA GLY A 102 -13.29 3.73 -22.33
C GLY A 102 -12.19 4.73 -22.03
N ASN A 103 -12.45 6.00 -22.35
CA ASN A 103 -11.56 7.10 -22.00
C ASN A 103 -11.90 7.66 -20.63
N TYR A 104 -10.86 8.02 -19.88
CA TYR A 104 -10.94 8.60 -18.56
C TYR A 104 -10.11 9.88 -18.52
N THR A 105 -10.61 10.90 -17.84
CA THR A 105 -9.98 12.24 -17.82
C THR A 105 -9.19 12.51 -16.55
N GLY A 106 -9.30 11.65 -15.54
CA GLY A 106 -8.57 11.86 -14.29
C GLY A 106 -8.96 10.92 -13.16
N VAL A 107 -8.42 11.24 -11.99
CA VAL A 107 -8.66 10.57 -10.72
C VAL A 107 -9.14 11.58 -9.69
N ARG A 108 -10.05 11.18 -8.82
CA ARG A 108 -10.49 11.98 -7.68
C ARG A 108 -10.23 11.25 -6.37
N PHE A 109 -9.64 11.97 -5.42
CA PHE A 109 -9.39 11.52 -4.06
C PHE A 109 -10.37 12.18 -3.10
N ALA A 110 -10.83 11.44 -2.10
CA ALA A 110 -11.34 11.99 -0.85
C ALA A 110 -10.29 11.79 0.23
N LEU A 111 -9.82 12.88 0.85
CA LEU A 111 -8.72 12.90 1.80
C LEU A 111 -9.20 13.25 3.22
N GLY A 112 -8.35 13.02 4.22
CA GLY A 112 -8.53 13.57 5.56
C GLY A 112 -8.57 15.09 5.56
N SER A 113 -9.23 15.68 6.56
CA SER A 113 -9.33 17.14 6.73
C SER A 113 -8.00 17.82 7.06
N GLU A 114 -6.98 17.02 7.41
CA GLU A 114 -5.62 17.45 7.71
C GLU A 114 -4.60 16.45 7.18
N MET A 115 -3.38 16.91 6.94
CA MET A 115 -2.18 16.07 6.85
C MET A 115 -1.35 16.28 8.10
N ARG A 116 -0.53 15.30 8.48
CA ARG A 116 0.30 15.40 9.68
C ARG A 116 1.77 15.43 9.28
N LEU A 117 2.44 16.52 9.62
CA LEU A 117 3.78 16.84 9.13
C LEU A 117 4.80 16.72 10.26
N VAL A 118 5.98 16.20 9.93
CA VAL A 118 7.16 16.28 10.78
C VAL A 118 8.21 17.05 10.00
N GLU A 119 8.48 18.29 10.38
CA GLU A 119 9.57 19.07 9.80
C GLU A 119 10.92 18.38 10.03
N HIS A 120 11.83 18.56 9.07
CA HIS A 120 13.14 17.94 9.12
C HIS A 120 13.89 18.25 10.42
N GLY A 121 14.37 17.20 11.10
CA GLY A 121 15.07 17.29 12.37
C GLY A 121 14.17 17.60 13.56
N LYS A 122 12.84 17.62 13.39
CA LYS A 122 11.86 17.76 14.49
C LYS A 122 11.30 16.40 14.87
N THR A 123 10.72 16.36 16.07
CA THR A 123 10.09 15.15 16.62
C THR A 123 8.61 15.33 16.91
N VAL A 124 8.09 16.54 16.73
CA VAL A 124 6.67 16.86 16.92
C VAL A 124 5.95 16.62 15.59
N VAL A 125 4.81 15.94 15.68
CA VAL A 125 3.89 15.77 14.54
C VAL A 125 2.88 16.91 14.58
N GLU A 126 2.95 17.79 13.60
CA GLU A 126 2.07 18.95 13.47
C GLU A 126 0.86 18.63 12.56
N PRO A 127 -0.39 18.68 13.06
CA PRO A 127 -1.56 18.58 12.21
C PRO A 127 -1.72 19.86 11.39
N MET A 128 -1.75 19.71 10.07
CA MET A 128 -1.91 20.80 9.11
C MET A 128 -3.25 20.66 8.38
N PRO A 129 -4.24 21.50 8.70
CA PRO A 129 -5.55 21.47 8.04
C PRO A 129 -5.43 21.68 6.53
N LEU A 130 -6.22 20.93 5.75
CA LEU A 130 -6.31 21.17 4.32
C LEU A 130 -7.03 22.49 4.03
N SER A 131 -6.72 23.08 2.88
CA SER A 131 -7.35 24.32 2.42
C SER A 131 -8.87 24.16 2.35
N SER A 132 -9.58 25.11 2.95
CA SER A 132 -11.04 25.18 2.89
C SER A 132 -11.59 25.55 1.51
N THR A 133 -10.71 25.79 0.53
CA THR A 133 -11.10 26.00 -0.87
C THR A 133 -11.32 24.68 -1.61
N LEU A 134 -10.90 23.55 -1.04
CA LEU A 134 -11.13 22.24 -1.64
C LEU A 134 -12.63 21.89 -1.57
N PRO A 135 -13.22 21.33 -2.65
CA PRO A 135 -14.58 20.81 -2.60
C PRO A 135 -14.67 19.68 -1.57
N LEU A 136 -15.86 19.46 -1.00
CA LEU A 136 -16.11 18.37 -0.05
C LEU A 136 -16.96 17.29 -0.73
N ASP A 137 -16.74 16.03 -0.36
CA ASP A 137 -17.63 14.93 -0.71
C ASP A 137 -18.91 14.92 0.13
N GLY A 138 -19.79 13.95 -0.10
CA GLY A 138 -21.04 13.81 0.66
C GLY A 138 -20.87 13.46 2.14
N ALA A 139 -19.68 13.01 2.55
CA ALA A 139 -19.31 12.72 3.94
C ALA A 139 -18.52 13.87 4.59
N GLY A 140 -18.25 14.95 3.86
CA GLY A 140 -17.51 16.12 4.35
C GLY A 140 -15.98 16.02 4.20
N HIS A 141 -15.46 15.04 3.47
CA HIS A 141 -14.04 14.89 3.21
C HIS A 141 -13.58 15.82 2.08
N PRO A 142 -12.46 16.56 2.23
CA PRO A 142 -11.87 17.32 1.13
C PRO A 142 -11.55 16.46 -0.09
N GLN A 143 -11.87 16.97 -1.28
CA GLN A 143 -11.66 16.30 -2.55
C GLN A 143 -10.57 16.98 -3.37
N VAL A 144 -9.66 16.18 -3.89
CA VAL A 144 -8.63 16.59 -4.86
C VAL A 144 -8.89 15.86 -6.17
N THR A 145 -9.01 16.62 -7.26
CA THR A 145 -9.16 16.06 -8.61
C THR A 145 -7.88 16.26 -9.40
N VAL A 146 -7.32 15.16 -9.87
CA VAL A 146 -6.13 15.11 -10.73
C VAL A 146 -6.61 14.86 -12.15
N ASN A 147 -6.41 15.83 -13.03
CA ASN A 147 -6.71 15.64 -14.45
C ASN A 147 -5.49 15.02 -15.15
N PHE A 148 -5.72 14.02 -15.99
CA PHE A 148 -4.68 13.53 -16.88
C PHE A 148 -4.34 14.60 -17.92
N PRO A 149 -3.08 14.71 -18.38
CA PRO A 149 -2.71 15.66 -19.43
C PRO A 149 -3.49 15.47 -20.73
N ALA A 150 -3.94 14.24 -21.00
CA ALA A 150 -4.88 13.88 -22.06
C ALA A 150 -5.76 12.71 -21.59
N PRO A 151 -6.98 12.53 -22.15
CA PRO A 151 -7.82 11.38 -21.82
C PRO A 151 -7.07 10.05 -22.03
N ARG A 152 -7.13 9.16 -21.03
CA ARG A 152 -6.49 7.84 -21.06
C ARG A 152 -7.51 6.77 -21.40
N ALA A 153 -7.18 5.93 -22.38
CA ALA A 153 -7.94 4.71 -22.64
C ALA A 153 -7.62 3.67 -21.54
N LEU A 154 -8.59 3.39 -20.66
CA LEU A 154 -8.48 2.39 -19.60
C LEU A 154 -9.49 1.26 -19.84
N GLY A 155 -9.38 0.17 -19.09
CA GLY A 155 -10.33 -0.96 -19.14
C GLY A 155 -10.22 -1.86 -20.38
N SER A 156 -9.38 -1.47 -21.36
CA SER A 156 -9.01 -2.29 -22.52
C SER A 156 -7.66 -3.01 -22.29
N THR A 157 -6.72 -2.32 -21.66
CA THR A 157 -5.47 -2.85 -21.09
C THR A 157 -5.56 -2.90 -19.56
N GLY A 158 -4.67 -3.65 -18.91
CA GLY A 158 -4.50 -3.65 -17.46
C GLY A 158 -3.51 -2.59 -16.97
N ASP A 159 -3.30 -1.53 -17.75
CA ASP A 159 -2.28 -0.54 -17.43
C ASP A 159 -2.67 0.19 -16.15
N PRO A 160 -1.77 0.22 -15.15
CA PRO A 160 -2.04 0.93 -13.91
C PRO A 160 -2.12 2.44 -14.12
N VAL A 161 -2.74 3.11 -13.16
CA VAL A 161 -2.69 4.56 -12.98
C VAL A 161 -1.78 4.85 -11.79
N VAL A 162 -0.74 5.65 -12.00
CA VAL A 162 0.15 6.12 -10.94
C VAL A 162 -0.21 7.56 -10.62
N ILE A 163 -0.36 7.87 -9.34
CA ILE A 163 -0.63 9.21 -8.83
C ILE A 163 0.50 9.64 -7.92
N ASP A 164 1.06 10.81 -8.21
CA ASP A 164 2.13 11.42 -7.46
C ASP A 164 1.56 12.51 -6.53
N PHE A 165 1.72 12.36 -5.21
CA PHE A 165 1.32 13.37 -4.21
C PHE A 165 2.26 14.59 -4.16
N ASP A 166 3.26 14.62 -5.03
CA ASP A 166 4.09 15.74 -5.42
C ASP A 166 4.46 16.65 -4.24
N LEU A 167 5.02 16.05 -3.18
CA LEU A 167 5.33 16.77 -1.96
C LEU A 167 6.21 18.00 -2.22
N ALA A 168 7.02 17.98 -3.29
CA ALA A 168 7.81 19.12 -3.72
C ALA A 168 7.00 20.41 -3.97
N ASN A 169 5.70 20.32 -4.26
CA ASN A 169 4.89 21.44 -4.72
C ASN A 169 3.62 21.71 -3.90
N PHE A 170 3.35 21.02 -2.78
CA PHE A 170 2.22 21.43 -1.94
C PHE A 170 2.44 22.84 -1.37
N ILE A 171 1.36 23.58 -1.20
CA ILE A 171 1.41 24.98 -0.77
C ILE A 171 0.98 25.07 0.69
N LEU A 172 1.86 25.62 1.53
CA LEU A 172 1.51 26.08 2.87
C LEU A 172 1.20 27.57 2.83
N LYS A 173 -0.04 27.93 3.16
CA LYS A 173 -0.48 29.33 3.20
C LYS A 173 -1.53 29.52 4.27
N ASP A 174 -1.38 30.57 5.08
CA ASP A 174 -2.32 30.97 6.13
C ASP A 174 -2.66 29.81 7.10
N GLY A 175 -1.66 28.99 7.43
CA GLY A 175 -1.80 27.82 8.32
C GLY A 175 -2.61 26.67 7.73
N LYS A 176 -2.73 26.60 6.39
CA LYS A 176 -3.41 25.53 5.66
C LYS A 176 -2.54 24.95 4.56
N LEU A 177 -2.75 23.67 4.26
CA LEU A 177 -2.10 22.94 3.18
C LEU A 177 -3.03 22.80 1.97
N THR A 178 -2.54 23.18 0.79
CA THR A 178 -3.16 22.81 -0.48
C THR A 178 -2.31 21.70 -1.11
N PRO A 179 -2.81 20.46 -1.23
CA PRO A 179 -2.06 19.37 -1.82
C PRO A 179 -1.72 19.67 -3.30
N SER A 180 -0.50 19.36 -3.73
CA SER A 180 -0.20 19.16 -5.15
C SER A 180 -0.39 17.69 -5.43
N VAL A 181 -1.14 17.32 -6.45
CA VAL A 181 -1.27 15.91 -6.84
C VAL A 181 -1.34 15.86 -8.37
N VAL A 182 -0.49 15.05 -8.97
CA VAL A 182 -0.33 14.95 -10.43
C VAL A 182 -0.35 13.49 -10.88
N GLU A 183 -0.48 13.28 -12.20
CA GLU A 183 -0.22 11.95 -12.76
C GLU A 183 1.27 11.63 -12.64
N GLY A 184 1.58 10.49 -12.04
CA GLY A 184 2.96 10.07 -11.78
C GLY A 184 3.60 9.37 -12.98
N ASP A 185 4.93 9.38 -13.01
CA ASP A 185 5.68 8.61 -14.00
C ASP A 185 5.68 7.10 -13.68
N HIS A 186 5.96 6.28 -14.70
CA HIS A 186 5.98 4.82 -14.58
C HIS A 186 7.40 4.24 -14.45
N SER A 187 8.40 5.08 -14.19
CA SER A 187 9.80 4.65 -14.04
C SER A 187 9.94 3.75 -12.81
N GLY A 188 10.57 2.59 -12.97
CA GLY A 188 10.72 1.61 -11.89
C GLY A 188 9.43 0.87 -11.52
N LEU A 189 8.27 1.20 -12.13
CA LEU A 189 6.98 0.56 -11.80
C LEU A 189 7.01 -0.95 -12.03
N SER A 190 7.72 -1.42 -13.05
CA SER A 190 7.84 -2.86 -13.36
C SER A 190 8.75 -3.64 -12.41
N ASP A 191 9.51 -2.97 -11.54
CA ASP A 191 10.36 -3.62 -10.56
C ASP A 191 9.57 -3.90 -9.27
N PRO A 192 9.28 -5.17 -8.93
CA PRO A 192 8.52 -5.51 -7.72
C PRO A 192 9.22 -5.11 -6.41
N SER A 193 10.52 -4.81 -6.45
CA SER A 193 11.25 -4.31 -5.28
C SER A 193 10.87 -2.88 -4.89
N ARG A 194 10.33 -2.11 -5.86
CA ARG A 194 9.89 -0.72 -5.69
C ARG A 194 8.46 -0.59 -5.15
N HIS A 195 7.76 -1.70 -4.96
CA HIS A 195 6.39 -1.69 -4.42
C HIS A 195 6.40 -1.85 -2.91
N GLU A 196 5.57 -1.06 -2.24
CA GLU A 196 5.42 -1.10 -0.79
C GLU A 196 4.88 -2.44 -0.31
N HIS A 197 5.39 -2.84 0.85
CA HIS A 197 4.98 -4.07 1.51
C HIS A 197 3.85 -3.75 2.49
N GLU A 198 2.64 -4.16 2.11
CA GLU A 198 1.42 -3.75 2.80
C GLU A 198 0.54 -4.95 3.16
N ASP A 199 -0.34 -4.70 4.11
CA ASP A 199 -1.27 -5.67 4.67
C ASP A 199 -2.66 -5.42 4.09
N TYR A 200 -3.33 -6.50 3.70
CA TYR A 200 -4.66 -6.45 3.10
C TYR A 200 -5.54 -7.50 3.74
N LYS A 201 -6.65 -7.09 4.35
CA LYS A 201 -7.62 -8.01 4.97
C LYS A 201 -8.77 -8.28 4.01
N GLY A 202 -9.30 -9.51 4.03
CA GLY A 202 -10.45 -9.86 3.21
C GLY A 202 -10.82 -11.33 3.23
N ALA A 203 -11.92 -11.66 2.55
CA ALA A 203 -12.38 -13.04 2.40
C ALA A 203 -11.80 -13.69 1.14
N VAL A 204 -11.29 -14.92 1.30
CA VAL A 204 -10.74 -15.75 0.22
C VAL A 204 -11.86 -16.28 -0.67
N SER A 205 -11.68 -16.17 -1.98
CA SER A 205 -12.53 -16.79 -3.00
C SER A 205 -11.70 -17.24 -4.20
N GLU A 206 -12.27 -18.08 -5.06
CA GLU A 206 -11.59 -18.58 -6.27
C GLU A 206 -10.20 -19.19 -6.01
N LEU A 207 -9.99 -19.76 -4.82
CA LEU A 207 -8.75 -20.44 -4.47
C LEU A 207 -8.51 -21.59 -5.45
N SER A 208 -7.35 -21.55 -6.09
CA SER A 208 -6.95 -22.45 -7.16
C SER A 208 -5.45 -22.70 -7.13
N GLY A 209 -5.01 -23.75 -7.83
CA GLY A 209 -3.63 -24.23 -7.80
C GLY A 209 -3.38 -25.18 -6.62
N SER A 210 -2.11 -25.42 -6.31
CA SER A 210 -1.69 -26.31 -5.23
C SER A 210 -0.50 -25.71 -4.50
N ALA A 211 -0.46 -25.85 -3.17
CA ALA A 211 0.67 -25.36 -2.39
C ALA A 211 2.01 -25.89 -2.94
N PRO A 212 3.05 -25.05 -3.02
CA PRO A 212 3.11 -23.68 -2.52
C PRO A 212 2.69 -22.60 -3.55
N SER A 213 2.20 -22.98 -4.73
CA SER A 213 1.83 -22.08 -5.81
C SER A 213 0.33 -22.09 -6.04
N GLN A 214 -0.36 -21.28 -5.24
CA GLN A 214 -1.80 -21.07 -5.28
C GLN A 214 -2.13 -19.63 -5.63
N THR A 215 -3.32 -19.43 -6.21
CA THR A 215 -3.90 -18.11 -6.45
C THR A 215 -5.31 -18.05 -5.88
N PHE A 216 -5.71 -16.89 -5.39
CA PHE A 216 -7.08 -16.64 -4.94
C PHE A 216 -7.46 -15.17 -5.11
N VAL A 217 -8.75 -14.86 -5.12
CA VAL A 217 -9.26 -13.49 -5.05
C VAL A 217 -9.52 -13.15 -3.59
N LEU A 218 -8.86 -12.10 -3.10
CA LEU A 218 -9.08 -11.50 -1.79
C LEU A 218 -10.15 -10.43 -1.90
N ASN A 219 -11.34 -10.70 -1.35
CA ASN A 219 -12.46 -9.75 -1.31
C ASN A 219 -12.30 -8.83 -0.10
N ARG A 220 -12.06 -7.54 -0.33
CA ARG A 220 -11.75 -6.51 0.68
C ARG A 220 -12.99 -5.72 1.13
N GLY A 221 -14.19 -6.20 0.79
CA GLY A 221 -15.45 -5.49 1.05
C GLY A 221 -15.76 -4.41 0.03
N ARG A 222 -17.01 -3.91 0.04
CA ARG A 222 -17.51 -2.81 -0.83
C ARG A 222 -17.25 -3.00 -2.34
N GLY A 223 -17.18 -4.26 -2.79
CA GLY A 223 -16.91 -4.61 -4.19
C GLY A 223 -15.42 -4.51 -4.59
N MET A 224 -14.53 -4.22 -3.64
CA MET A 224 -13.09 -4.22 -3.85
C MET A 224 -12.54 -5.64 -3.73
N SER A 225 -11.63 -6.00 -4.64
CA SER A 225 -11.02 -7.33 -4.65
C SER A 225 -9.69 -7.31 -5.36
N VAL A 226 -8.66 -7.98 -4.83
CA VAL A 226 -7.36 -8.12 -5.50
C VAL A 226 -7.02 -9.60 -5.69
N THR A 227 -6.38 -9.96 -6.81
CA THR A 227 -5.87 -11.32 -7.00
C THR A 227 -4.56 -11.50 -6.23
N VAL A 228 -4.48 -12.53 -5.41
CA VAL A 228 -3.31 -12.88 -4.61
C VAL A 228 -2.62 -14.12 -5.19
N ALA A 229 -1.29 -14.10 -5.21
CA ALA A 229 -0.46 -15.26 -5.53
C ALA A 229 0.42 -15.66 -4.35
N THR A 230 0.52 -16.96 -4.11
CA THR A 230 1.45 -17.56 -3.14
C THR A 230 2.66 -18.16 -3.87
N THR A 231 3.78 -18.25 -3.15
CA THR A 231 5.03 -18.85 -3.61
C THR A 231 5.58 -19.79 -2.54
N ALA A 232 6.65 -20.50 -2.84
CA ALA A 232 7.39 -21.30 -1.85
C ALA A 232 7.93 -20.47 -0.66
N ALA A 233 8.05 -19.14 -0.82
CA ALA A 233 8.47 -18.23 0.25
C ALA A 233 7.30 -17.68 1.08
N THR A 234 6.05 -17.92 0.68
CA THR A 234 4.89 -17.42 1.41
C THR A 234 4.69 -18.20 2.71
N ALA A 235 4.76 -17.52 3.85
CA ALA A 235 4.43 -18.09 5.15
C ALA A 235 2.91 -18.05 5.37
N ILE A 236 2.28 -19.21 5.58
CA ILE A 236 0.85 -19.31 5.92
C ILE A 236 0.72 -19.79 7.36
N TYR A 237 0.01 -19.05 8.19
CA TYR A 237 -0.20 -19.34 9.61
C TYR A 237 -1.58 -18.91 10.10
N GLY A 238 -1.87 -19.08 11.39
CA GLY A 238 -3.12 -18.66 12.01
C GLY A 238 -4.06 -19.85 12.29
N SER A 239 -5.36 -19.58 12.22
CA SER A 239 -6.42 -20.47 12.69
C SER A 239 -6.99 -21.38 11.58
N GLY A 240 -6.13 -22.28 11.08
CA GLY A 240 -6.52 -23.35 10.15
C GLY A 240 -5.87 -23.24 8.78
N SER A 241 -6.48 -23.89 7.79
CA SER A 241 -6.00 -23.92 6.40
C SER A 241 -6.53 -22.72 5.60
N LEU A 242 -5.77 -22.33 4.58
CA LEU A 242 -6.20 -21.36 3.58
C LEU A 242 -7.26 -22.00 2.68
N ASP A 243 -8.51 -21.57 2.81
CA ASP A 243 -9.66 -22.13 2.10
C ASP A 243 -10.61 -21.02 1.64
N ASN A 244 -11.44 -21.32 0.62
CA ASN A 244 -12.53 -20.42 0.21
C ASN A 244 -13.47 -20.11 1.38
N GLY A 245 -13.84 -18.84 1.51
CA GLY A 245 -14.69 -18.33 2.59
C GLY A 245 -13.93 -17.97 3.88
N LYS A 246 -12.62 -18.25 3.99
CA LYS A 246 -11.82 -17.81 5.12
C LYS A 246 -11.52 -16.32 5.03
N VAL A 247 -11.56 -15.64 6.17
CA VAL A 247 -10.99 -14.29 6.31
C VAL A 247 -9.50 -14.44 6.54
N VAL A 248 -8.72 -13.67 5.80
CA VAL A 248 -7.27 -13.67 5.90
C VAL A 248 -6.75 -12.23 5.92
N GLU A 249 -5.58 -12.07 6.50
CA GLU A 249 -4.72 -10.90 6.29
C GLU A 249 -3.53 -11.33 5.45
N VAL A 250 -3.31 -10.62 4.34
CA VAL A 250 -2.26 -10.88 3.38
C VAL A 250 -1.25 -9.75 3.44
N THR A 251 -0.03 -10.06 3.87
CA THR A 251 1.12 -9.16 3.71
C THR A 251 1.78 -9.47 2.37
N GLY A 252 1.92 -8.49 1.49
CA GLY A 252 2.52 -8.72 0.18
C GLY A 252 2.86 -7.45 -0.59
N ARG A 253 3.49 -7.64 -1.76
CA ARG A 253 3.79 -6.57 -2.71
C ARG A 253 2.96 -6.74 -3.96
N TYR A 254 2.39 -5.65 -4.46
CA TYR A 254 1.72 -5.67 -5.74
C TYR A 254 2.74 -5.80 -6.88
N ASN A 255 2.47 -6.67 -7.84
CA ASN A 255 3.28 -6.86 -9.03
C ASN A 255 2.45 -6.42 -10.25
N PRO A 256 2.73 -5.24 -10.83
CA PRO A 256 1.96 -4.69 -11.95
C PRO A 256 2.17 -5.45 -13.26
N THR A 257 3.23 -6.25 -13.38
CA THR A 257 3.45 -7.10 -14.56
C THR A 257 2.51 -8.30 -14.56
N THR A 258 2.18 -8.82 -13.37
CA THR A 258 1.28 -9.97 -13.23
C THR A 258 -0.14 -9.61 -12.82
N ASP A 259 -0.39 -8.34 -12.45
CA ASP A 259 -1.65 -7.86 -11.86
C ASP A 259 -2.06 -8.68 -10.62
N ARG A 260 -1.08 -8.89 -9.72
CA ARG A 260 -1.27 -9.72 -8.52
C ARG A 260 -0.55 -9.15 -7.32
N LEU A 261 -1.18 -9.27 -6.16
CA LEU A 261 -0.52 -9.17 -4.87
C LEU A 261 0.27 -10.46 -4.62
N VAL A 262 1.59 -10.38 -4.61
CA VAL A 262 2.45 -11.52 -4.27
C VAL A 262 2.63 -11.56 -2.76
N ALA A 263 2.03 -12.59 -2.13
CA ALA A 263 2.00 -12.73 -0.68
C ALA A 263 3.35 -13.19 -0.13
N THR A 264 3.84 -12.54 0.91
CA THR A 264 4.94 -13.02 1.74
C THR A 264 4.43 -13.70 3.01
N LYS A 265 3.30 -13.22 3.56
CA LYS A 265 2.63 -13.79 4.71
C LYS A 265 1.12 -13.83 4.48
N ILE A 266 0.49 -14.89 4.98
CA ILE A 266 -0.97 -14.98 5.07
C ILE A 266 -1.32 -15.48 6.47
N GLU A 267 -2.05 -14.65 7.21
CA GLU A 267 -2.66 -15.07 8.48
C GLU A 267 -4.13 -15.44 8.24
N VAL A 268 -4.47 -16.69 8.53
CA VAL A 268 -5.86 -17.17 8.53
C VAL A 268 -6.54 -16.76 9.83
N LYS A 269 -7.50 -15.84 9.73
CA LYS A 269 -8.20 -15.26 10.87
C LYS A 269 -9.26 -16.19 11.45
N GLY A 270 -9.56 -15.99 12.73
CA GLY A 270 -10.49 -16.82 13.51
C GLY A 270 -11.93 -16.76 13.01
N ALA A 271 -12.75 -17.73 13.41
CA ALA A 271 -14.18 -17.66 13.15
C ALA A 271 -14.81 -16.45 13.87
N GLY A 272 -15.52 -15.60 13.12
CA GLY A 272 -16.20 -14.41 13.66
C GLY A 272 -15.46 -13.09 13.42
N GLU A 273 -14.28 -13.09 12.82
CA GLU A 273 -13.66 -11.86 12.32
C GLU A 273 -14.37 -11.37 11.05
N ASP A 274 -14.57 -10.06 10.94
CA ASP A 274 -15.27 -9.45 9.80
C ASP A 274 -14.30 -9.28 8.62
N SER A 275 -14.71 -9.74 7.44
CA SER A 275 -13.97 -9.54 6.19
C SER A 275 -13.97 -8.09 5.71
N ASN A 276 -14.85 -7.26 6.27
CA ASN A 276 -15.00 -5.84 5.95
C ASN A 276 -14.36 -4.93 7.01
N GLU A 277 -13.57 -5.49 7.94
CA GLU A 277 -12.72 -4.66 8.79
C GLU A 277 -11.82 -3.80 7.89
N SER A 278 -11.82 -2.51 8.17
CA SER A 278 -11.10 -1.50 7.41
C SER A 278 -9.60 -1.82 7.34
N GLU A 279 -8.94 -1.40 6.26
CA GLU A 279 -7.48 -1.41 6.14
C GLU A 279 -6.78 -0.50 7.16
N GLY A 280 -7.51 0.42 7.78
CA GLY A 280 -7.05 1.19 8.94
C GLY A 280 -7.17 0.46 10.28
N SER A 281 -7.82 -0.71 10.32
CA SER A 281 -8.13 -1.45 11.57
C SER A 281 -6.99 -2.35 12.07
N HIS A 282 -5.82 -2.35 11.42
CA HIS A 282 -4.68 -3.11 11.91
C HIS A 282 -4.32 -2.69 13.34
N ALA A 283 -3.90 -3.66 14.16
CA ALA A 283 -3.31 -3.33 15.44
C ALA A 283 -2.15 -2.34 15.21
N PRO A 284 -2.07 -1.23 15.97
CA PRO A 284 -0.96 -0.29 15.88
C PRO A 284 0.39 -1.00 15.75
N GLU A 285 1.06 -0.76 14.63
CA GLU A 285 2.40 -1.28 14.36
C GLU A 285 3.35 -0.10 14.14
N ILE A 286 4.55 -0.21 14.71
CA ILE A 286 5.64 0.72 14.47
C ILE A 286 6.89 -0.02 14.03
N LYS A 287 7.65 0.60 13.13
CA LYS A 287 9.01 0.19 12.80
C LYS A 287 9.95 1.37 12.97
N GLY A 288 11.14 1.12 13.51
CA GLY A 288 12.08 2.21 13.71
C GLY A 288 13.37 1.81 14.39
N SER A 289 14.20 2.83 14.61
CA SER A 289 15.46 2.69 15.34
C SER A 289 15.19 2.56 16.83
N VAL A 290 15.89 1.63 17.49
CA VAL A 290 15.76 1.41 18.93
C VAL A 290 16.44 2.54 19.70
N GLY A 291 15.74 3.09 20.69
CA GLY A 291 16.24 4.14 21.58
C GLY A 291 16.58 3.62 22.98
N SER A 292 16.10 4.31 24.02
CA SER A 292 16.35 3.91 25.41
C SER A 292 15.87 2.48 25.65
N VAL A 293 16.67 1.62 26.29
CA VAL A 293 16.33 0.22 26.57
C VAL A 293 16.43 -0.04 28.07
N SER A 294 15.40 -0.67 28.65
CA SER A 294 15.40 -1.18 30.02
C SER A 294 14.82 -2.59 30.06
N ALA A 295 15.71 -3.60 30.06
CA ALA A 295 15.32 -5.00 30.14
C ALA A 295 14.57 -5.31 31.46
N THR A 296 14.98 -4.68 32.57
CA THR A 296 14.35 -4.87 33.87
C THR A 296 12.92 -4.32 33.92
N ALA A 297 12.68 -3.17 33.28
CA ALA A 297 11.34 -2.58 33.19
C ALA A 297 10.51 -3.19 32.06
N GLY A 298 11.12 -3.97 31.17
CA GLY A 298 10.48 -4.47 29.95
C GLY A 298 10.10 -3.35 29.00
N THR A 299 10.86 -2.25 28.95
CA THR A 299 10.55 -1.06 28.15
C THR A 299 11.66 -0.70 27.20
N PHE A 300 11.30 -0.11 26.06
CA PHE A 300 12.24 0.59 25.18
C PHE A 300 11.56 1.72 24.42
N SER A 301 12.29 2.59 23.71
CA SER A 301 11.70 3.55 22.78
C SER A 301 12.03 3.23 21.32
N VAL A 302 11.18 3.69 20.41
CA VAL A 302 11.35 3.52 18.96
C VAL A 302 11.22 4.88 18.29
N THR A 303 12.30 5.35 17.66
CA THR A 303 12.23 6.49 16.73
C THR A 303 11.69 5.98 15.40
N LEU A 304 10.51 6.47 15.04
CA LEU A 304 9.71 5.98 13.93
C LEU A 304 10.41 6.17 12.60
N ARG A 305 10.45 5.07 11.86
CA ARG A 305 10.63 5.04 10.41
C ARG A 305 9.32 4.73 9.69
N LYS A 306 8.45 3.95 10.32
CA LYS A 306 7.10 3.63 9.82
C LYS A 306 6.15 3.47 11.01
N ALA A 307 4.91 3.85 10.81
CA ALA A 307 3.77 3.56 11.68
C ALA A 307 2.60 3.08 10.80
N LYS A 308 1.81 2.14 11.29
CA LYS A 308 0.62 1.60 10.63
C LYS A 308 -0.53 1.47 11.64
N GLY A 309 -1.76 1.63 11.16
CA GLY A 309 -2.97 1.53 11.99
C GLY A 309 -3.22 2.72 12.92
N PHE A 310 -2.35 3.74 12.92
CA PHE A 310 -2.55 4.99 13.64
C PHE A 310 -1.59 6.09 13.15
N ALA A 311 -1.96 7.34 13.45
CA ALA A 311 -1.08 8.48 13.26
C ALA A 311 -0.51 8.94 14.62
N PRO A 312 0.80 8.83 14.83
CA PRO A 312 1.43 9.27 16.07
C PRO A 312 1.39 10.80 16.23
N ASN A 313 1.53 11.28 17.47
CA ASN A 313 1.67 12.72 17.78
C ASN A 313 3.15 13.15 17.90
N VAL A 314 4.06 12.19 17.99
CA VAL A 314 5.51 12.41 18.07
C VAL A 314 6.25 11.28 17.35
N THR A 315 7.48 11.53 16.92
CA THR A 315 8.28 10.54 16.17
C THR A 315 8.99 9.52 17.05
N THR A 316 8.95 9.64 18.37
CA THR A 316 9.50 8.64 19.29
C THR A 316 8.39 8.05 20.12
N ILE A 317 8.14 6.75 19.99
CA ILE A 317 7.10 6.02 20.72
C ILE A 317 7.73 5.24 21.87
N ASN A 318 7.11 5.32 23.06
CA ASN A 318 7.47 4.46 24.18
C ASN A 318 6.87 3.08 23.96
N VAL A 319 7.64 2.03 24.18
CA VAL A 319 7.19 0.64 24.09
C VAL A 319 7.28 -0.01 25.45
N VAL A 320 6.18 -0.63 25.87
CA VAL A 320 6.10 -1.44 27.09
C VAL A 320 5.75 -2.87 26.70
N THR A 321 6.45 -3.85 27.27
CA THR A 321 6.19 -5.27 27.08
C THR A 321 5.44 -5.86 28.28
N SER A 322 4.81 -7.01 28.09
CA SER A 322 4.04 -7.73 29.09
C SER A 322 4.45 -9.21 29.11
N PRO A 323 4.04 -10.00 30.11
CA PRO A 323 4.29 -11.45 30.14
C PRO A 323 3.71 -12.21 28.93
N THR A 324 2.74 -11.62 28.22
CA THR A 324 2.13 -12.21 27.01
C THR A 324 2.76 -11.71 25.71
N THR A 325 3.72 -10.79 25.75
CA THR A 325 4.39 -10.29 24.55
C THR A 325 5.16 -11.40 23.85
N ILE A 326 4.94 -11.55 22.54
CA ILE A 326 5.65 -12.54 21.71
C ILE A 326 6.88 -11.88 21.09
N PHE A 327 8.07 -12.39 21.42
CA PHE A 327 9.33 -11.87 20.87
C PHE A 327 9.84 -12.69 19.70
N ARG A 328 10.31 -12.05 18.64
CA ARG A 328 10.83 -12.73 17.44
C ARG A 328 12.11 -12.10 16.87
N THR A 329 12.83 -12.87 16.06
CA THR A 329 13.87 -12.36 15.15
C THR A 329 13.34 -12.24 13.74
N ASP A 330 14.14 -11.67 12.83
CA ASP A 330 13.79 -11.53 11.42
C ASP A 330 13.25 -12.79 10.74
N GLY A 331 13.94 -13.93 10.91
CA GLY A 331 13.52 -15.24 10.40
C GLY A 331 12.34 -15.89 11.13
N GLY A 332 11.53 -15.13 11.88
CA GLY A 332 10.31 -15.61 12.56
C GLY A 332 10.54 -16.51 13.79
N ARG A 333 11.79 -16.78 14.16
CA ARG A 333 12.12 -17.57 15.36
C ARG A 333 11.70 -16.83 16.61
N THR A 334 10.99 -17.53 17.51
CA THR A 334 10.55 -16.98 18.80
C THR A 334 11.75 -16.86 19.75
N LYS A 335 11.75 -15.81 20.56
CA LYS A 335 12.75 -15.52 21.60
C LYS A 335 12.08 -15.41 22.96
N THR A 336 12.85 -15.68 24.01
CA THR A 336 12.47 -15.23 25.36
C THR A 336 12.63 -13.71 25.48
N SER A 337 11.98 -13.10 26.46
CA SER A 337 12.12 -11.67 26.75
C SER A 337 13.59 -11.29 26.98
N ALA A 338 14.31 -12.06 27.80
CA ALA A 338 15.73 -11.81 28.09
C ALA A 338 16.61 -11.85 26.83
N GLU A 339 16.41 -12.84 25.94
CA GLU A 339 17.14 -12.91 24.68
C GLU A 339 16.79 -11.75 23.75
N PHE A 340 15.52 -11.35 23.67
CA PHE A 340 15.10 -10.22 22.84
C PHE A 340 15.73 -8.90 23.30
N PHE A 341 15.69 -8.61 24.60
CA PHE A 341 16.31 -7.40 25.15
C PHE A 341 17.84 -7.39 25.00
N ALA A 342 18.49 -8.56 25.04
CA ALA A 342 19.91 -8.68 24.73
C ALA A 342 20.21 -8.41 23.24
N LEU A 343 19.27 -8.70 22.33
CA LEU A 343 19.40 -8.39 20.91
C LEU A 343 19.11 -6.90 20.61
N LEU A 344 18.17 -6.28 21.33
CA LEU A 344 17.78 -4.89 21.12
C LEU A 344 18.95 -3.90 21.24
N THR A 345 19.91 -4.16 22.13
CA THR A 345 21.06 -3.26 22.33
C THR A 345 22.01 -3.19 21.15
N GLY A 346 21.94 -4.14 20.21
CA GLY A 346 22.68 -4.13 18.95
C GLY A 346 21.77 -4.14 17.71
N ALA A 347 20.45 -3.97 17.88
CA ALA A 347 19.49 -4.00 16.80
C ALA A 347 19.44 -2.64 16.10
N ALA A 348 19.63 -2.64 14.78
CA ALA A 348 19.43 -1.44 13.97
C ALA A 348 17.95 -1.05 13.88
N LYS A 349 17.05 -2.05 13.83
CA LYS A 349 15.61 -1.84 13.64
C LYS A 349 14.79 -2.82 14.48
N VAL A 350 13.62 -2.36 14.92
CA VAL A 350 12.59 -3.16 15.58
C VAL A 350 11.23 -2.91 14.94
N GLU A 351 10.45 -3.97 14.76
CA GLU A 351 9.02 -3.93 14.46
C GLU A 351 8.25 -4.27 15.75
N VAL A 352 7.27 -3.46 16.11
CA VAL A 352 6.46 -3.67 17.31
C VAL A 352 4.99 -3.50 16.94
N GLU A 353 4.18 -4.47 17.34
CA GLU A 353 2.74 -4.52 17.10
C GLU A 353 2.03 -4.63 18.45
N GLY A 354 0.95 -3.88 18.65
CA GLY A 354 0.24 -3.86 19.92
C GLY A 354 -0.88 -2.83 20.00
N THR A 355 -1.12 -2.31 21.20
CA THR A 355 -2.14 -1.28 21.44
C THR A 355 -1.46 0.05 21.76
N TYR A 356 -1.82 1.11 21.03
CA TYR A 356 -1.27 2.44 21.22
C TYR A 356 -2.21 3.32 22.07
N ASP A 357 -1.65 3.92 23.12
CA ASP A 357 -2.28 4.96 23.92
C ASP A 357 -1.68 6.32 23.57
N ALA A 358 -2.46 7.15 22.87
CA ALA A 358 -2.04 8.47 22.44
C ALA A 358 -1.86 9.47 23.61
N ALA A 359 -2.50 9.26 24.76
CA ALA A 359 -2.39 10.16 25.91
C ALA A 359 -1.05 9.99 26.64
N THR A 360 -0.53 8.76 26.66
CA THR A 360 0.77 8.43 27.29
C THR A 360 1.89 8.23 26.27
N ASN A 361 1.58 8.35 24.97
CA ASN A 361 2.48 8.04 23.86
C ASN A 361 3.17 6.66 24.02
N THR A 362 2.38 5.67 24.43
CA THR A 362 2.88 4.34 24.78
C THR A 362 2.20 3.27 23.94
N LEU A 363 3.00 2.44 23.28
CA LEU A 363 2.56 1.22 22.62
C LEU A 363 2.83 0.03 23.56
N THR A 364 1.76 -0.63 23.99
CA THR A 364 1.85 -1.89 24.75
C THR A 364 1.98 -3.05 23.77
N ALA A 365 3.15 -3.67 23.71
CA ALA A 365 3.50 -4.67 22.71
C ALA A 365 2.77 -6.00 22.91
N ALA A 366 1.99 -6.43 21.92
CA ALA A 366 1.55 -7.81 21.77
C ALA A 366 2.68 -8.67 21.15
N LYS A 367 3.46 -8.06 20.26
CA LYS A 367 4.58 -8.70 19.56
C LYS A 367 5.69 -7.68 19.33
N ALA A 368 6.94 -8.13 19.46
CA ALA A 368 8.11 -7.32 19.13
C ALA A 368 9.15 -8.18 18.39
N LYS A 369 9.69 -7.64 17.30
CA LYS A 369 10.57 -8.35 16.37
C LYS A 369 11.83 -7.52 16.11
N VAL A 370 13.00 -8.09 16.36
CA VAL A 370 14.28 -7.49 15.92
C VAL A 370 14.47 -7.79 14.43
N GLU A 371 14.70 -6.75 13.63
CA GLU A 371 14.97 -6.88 12.20
C GLU A 371 16.48 -6.69 11.95
N ASN A 372 17.07 -7.61 11.17
CA ASN A 372 18.46 -7.48 10.72
C ASN A 372 18.45 -6.71 9.38
N GLU A 373 19.39 -5.77 9.21
CA GLU A 373 19.46 -4.91 8.02
C GLU A 373 19.59 -5.67 6.69
N SER A 374 20.02 -6.93 6.71
CA SER A 374 20.39 -7.69 5.51
C SER A 374 19.24 -8.34 4.73
N ASN A 375 18.02 -8.40 5.27
CA ASN A 375 16.88 -9.06 4.60
C ASN A 375 15.72 -8.13 4.23
N ASP A 376 15.69 -6.92 4.78
CA ASP A 376 14.81 -5.87 4.27
C ASP A 376 15.48 -5.21 3.08
N GLY A 377 15.37 -5.87 1.93
CA GLY A 377 15.78 -5.31 0.65
C GLY A 377 15.18 -3.92 0.47
N GLY A 378 16.04 -2.91 0.63
CA GLY A 378 15.89 -1.58 0.08
C GLY A 378 15.66 -0.44 1.07
N TRP A 379 16.37 -0.33 2.20
CA TRP A 379 16.22 0.85 3.07
C TRP A 379 17.50 1.17 3.87
N GLU A 380 18.59 1.48 3.16
CA GLU A 380 19.70 2.23 3.74
C GLU A 380 19.21 3.67 3.99
N ASN A 381 19.21 4.11 5.25
CA ASN A 381 19.26 5.54 5.53
C ASN A 381 20.53 5.77 6.34
N GLU A 382 21.34 6.64 5.77
CA GLU A 382 22.69 7.06 6.10
C GLU A 382 22.87 7.27 7.61
N SER A 383 23.80 6.53 8.19
CA SER A 383 24.53 7.06 9.33
C SER A 383 25.37 8.22 8.81
N HIS A 384 25.00 9.44 9.16
CA HIS A 384 25.89 10.60 9.08
C HIS A 384 27.16 10.30 9.88
N HIS A 385 28.19 9.83 9.18
CA HIS A 385 29.55 9.87 9.66
C HIS A 385 30.04 11.30 9.38
N ASP A 386 29.80 12.21 10.32
CA ASP A 386 30.65 13.40 10.44
C ASP A 386 32.04 12.90 10.84
N GLN A 387 32.83 12.52 9.83
CA GLN A 387 34.28 12.49 9.96
C GLN A 387 34.80 13.84 9.48
N ASP A 388 34.94 14.73 10.47
CA ASP A 388 35.83 15.89 10.43
C ASP A 388 37.25 15.43 10.11
N ASP A 389 37.60 15.40 8.82
CA ASP A 389 38.98 15.28 8.36
C ASP A 389 39.35 16.51 7.51
N HIS A 390 39.56 17.64 8.18
CA HIS A 390 40.43 18.71 7.68
C HIS A 390 41.64 18.86 8.59
N ASN A 391 42.60 17.97 8.30
CA ASN A 391 44.04 18.10 8.38
C ASN A 391 44.57 19.45 8.94
N GLY A 392 45.00 19.40 10.20
CA GLY A 392 45.96 20.36 10.74
C GLY A 392 47.35 20.10 10.15
N ASP A 393 47.68 20.78 9.05
CA ASP A 393 49.06 20.89 8.57
C ASP A 393 49.83 21.87 9.46
N GLY A 394 50.37 21.32 10.56
CA GLY A 394 51.48 21.93 11.28
C GLY A 394 52.77 21.71 10.51
N LYS A 395 53.23 22.74 9.78
CA LYS A 395 54.64 22.86 9.37
C LYS A 395 55.19 24.20 9.82
N VAL A 396 55.90 24.17 10.93
CA VAL A 396 56.80 25.22 11.41
C VAL A 396 58.20 24.83 10.94
N ASP A 397 58.65 25.43 9.85
CA ASP A 397 60.07 25.42 9.47
C ASP A 397 60.60 26.84 9.69
N GLY A 398 61.23 27.04 10.85
CA GLY A 398 62.08 28.19 11.14
C GLY A 398 63.55 27.80 10.95
N ASN A 399 64.23 28.53 10.07
CA ASN A 399 65.68 28.55 9.94
C ASN A 399 66.34 29.03 11.25
N ASP A 400 67.44 28.40 11.64
CA ASP A 400 68.66 29.03 12.18
C ASP A 400 69.78 27.96 12.26
N ASP A 401 70.65 27.96 11.23
CA ASP A 401 72.13 27.87 11.24
C ASP A 401 72.69 27.44 9.86
#